data_AF-A0A455SV49-F1
#
_entry.id   AF-A0A455SV49-F1
#
_cell.length_a   1.000
_cell.length_b   1.000
_cell.length_c   1.000
_cell.angle_alpha   90.00
_cell.angle_beta   90.00
_cell.angle_gamma   90.00
#
_symmetry.space_group_name_H-M   'P 1'
#
loop_
_entity.id
_entity.type
_entity.pdbx_description
1 polymer ?
#
loop_
_entity_poly.entity_id
_entity_poly.type
_entity_poly.pdbx_seq_one_letter_code
_entity_poly.pdbx_strand_id
1 'polypeptide(L)'
;MLWGKEFPQRLIFGEEGFFTEPRYLPRQYPYYVARAFLSVQYDDEPREDEEVYYWYRVAWEATEAFVERWGGVDEETLRRVLREGEGRDRLAAVFALGHSPFEGVNEELAALLEEPDWLLRCAAACCLVLRRDERATPLIERYLALPTPIGVDGGGRVSTAPQASGWYNLYKQLVPWMLAEWGPSSLLPALRDALLESCREGNDKRLSPAAAGSLKASAYALGRRGALGALHGVKLPVLRRWLSVLYMALGYLKAAERFSREALYEQLQGDTPLSKEVLALLTEAFALPEQQAQSVLMSWQIERIDGLGVLL
;
A
#
# COMPACT_ATOMS: atom_id res chain seq x y z
N MET A 1 -29.15 -8.05 0.17
CA MET A 1 -27.74 -8.11 0.61
C MET A 1 -26.97 -7.07 -0.17
N LEU A 2 -26.63 -5.96 0.50
CA LEU A 2 -25.96 -4.80 -0.09
C LEU A 2 -24.46 -4.98 0.07
N TRP A 3 -23.82 -5.63 -0.89
CA TRP A 3 -22.35 -5.64 -1.04
C TRP A 3 -22.06 -5.23 -2.47
N GLY A 4 -21.62 -4.00 -2.70
CA GLY A 4 -21.18 -3.54 -4.03
C GLY A 4 -21.73 -2.22 -4.55
N LYS A 5 -22.50 -1.45 -3.76
CA LYS A 5 -22.84 -0.07 -4.10
C LYS A 5 -22.27 0.85 -3.03
N GLU A 6 -21.49 1.84 -3.45
CA GLU A 6 -20.86 2.89 -2.62
C GLU A 6 -19.49 2.56 -2.02
N PHE A 7 -18.59 1.95 -2.82
CA PHE A 7 -17.18 2.34 -2.72
C PHE A 7 -17.00 3.68 -3.47
N PRO A 8 -16.22 4.64 -2.95
CA PRO A 8 -15.74 5.74 -3.78
C PRO A 8 -14.87 5.11 -4.87
N GLN A 9 -15.35 5.12 -6.12
CA GLN A 9 -14.68 4.62 -7.33
C GLN A 9 -13.31 5.30 -7.63
N ARG A 10 -12.74 6.04 -6.67
CA ARG A 10 -11.63 6.97 -6.90
C ARG A 10 -10.44 6.79 -5.96
N LEU A 11 -10.56 5.98 -4.91
CA LEU A 11 -9.49 5.82 -3.91
C LEU A 11 -8.79 4.47 -3.93
N ILE A 12 -9.28 3.56 -4.75
CA ILE A 12 -8.58 2.35 -5.14
C ILE A 12 -8.76 2.25 -6.65
N PHE A 13 -8.00 3.09 -7.38
CA PHE A 13 -7.87 3.17 -8.84
C PHE A 13 -9.08 3.71 -9.60
N GLY A 14 -8.88 4.83 -10.30
CA GLY A 14 -9.88 5.43 -11.20
C GLY A 14 -10.14 4.55 -12.42
N GLU A 15 -11.32 3.94 -12.45
CA GLU A 15 -11.71 2.85 -13.35
C GLU A 15 -12.48 3.31 -14.62
N GLU A 16 -11.89 4.11 -15.51
CA GLU A 16 -12.50 4.35 -16.85
C GLU A 16 -11.55 4.10 -18.03
N GLY A 17 -10.25 4.40 -17.90
CA GLY A 17 -9.27 4.06 -18.95
C GLY A 17 -8.97 2.56 -19.08
N PHE A 18 -9.21 1.80 -18.00
CA PHE A 18 -8.90 0.36 -17.90
C PHE A 18 -9.70 -0.53 -18.87
N PHE A 19 -10.82 -0.05 -19.39
CA PHE A 19 -11.82 -0.86 -20.08
C PHE A 19 -11.87 -0.69 -21.61
N THR A 20 -11.16 0.29 -22.17
CA THR A 20 -11.43 0.73 -23.55
C THR A 20 -10.27 0.58 -24.54
N GLU A 21 -9.05 0.25 -24.10
CA GLU A 21 -7.91 0.13 -25.01
C GLU A 21 -7.72 -1.31 -25.56
N PRO A 22 -7.80 -1.50 -26.89
CA PRO A 22 -7.57 -2.80 -27.50
C PRO A 22 -6.07 -3.11 -27.52
N ARG A 23 -5.69 -4.24 -26.89
CA ARG A 23 -4.37 -4.92 -26.86
C ARG A 23 -3.56 -4.69 -25.57
N TYR A 24 -3.93 -5.35 -24.48
CA TYR A 24 -2.98 -5.81 -23.47
C TYR A 24 -3.64 -6.83 -22.53
N LEU A 25 -2.90 -7.32 -21.52
CA LEU A 25 -3.14 -8.42 -20.57
C LEU A 25 -4.58 -8.78 -20.10
N PRO A 26 -5.57 -7.88 -19.95
CA PRO A 26 -6.90 -8.24 -19.41
C PRO A 26 -7.69 -9.32 -20.16
N ARG A 27 -7.23 -9.76 -21.34
CA ARG A 27 -7.94 -10.77 -22.15
C ARG A 27 -7.59 -12.23 -21.84
N GLN A 28 -6.45 -12.53 -21.20
CA GLN A 28 -6.04 -13.93 -20.99
C GLN A 28 -6.24 -14.42 -19.55
N TYR A 29 -6.07 -13.55 -18.55
CA TYR A 29 -6.22 -13.94 -17.15
C TYR A 29 -7.17 -13.01 -16.39
N PRO A 30 -7.95 -13.54 -15.43
CA PRO A 30 -8.74 -12.70 -14.54
C PRO A 30 -7.87 -11.67 -13.80
N TYR A 31 -8.41 -10.48 -13.58
CA TYR A 31 -7.67 -9.35 -12.99
C TYR A 31 -7.02 -9.67 -11.62
N TYR A 32 -7.67 -10.47 -10.77
CA TYR A 32 -7.16 -10.82 -9.45
C TYR A 32 -5.91 -11.70 -9.55
N VAL A 33 -5.79 -12.50 -10.62
CA VAL A 33 -4.58 -13.26 -10.94
C VAL A 33 -3.47 -12.30 -11.34
N ALA A 34 -3.75 -11.39 -12.28
CA ALA A 34 -2.78 -10.39 -12.71
C ALA A 34 -2.23 -9.61 -11.50
N ARG A 35 -3.07 -9.21 -10.55
CA ARG A 35 -2.62 -8.55 -9.31
C ARG A 35 -1.69 -9.40 -8.44
N ALA A 36 -1.98 -10.69 -8.31
CA ALA A 36 -1.17 -11.61 -7.50
C ALA A 36 0.27 -11.73 -8.02
N PHE A 37 0.45 -11.75 -9.35
CA PHE A 37 1.76 -11.94 -9.97
C PHE A 37 2.48 -10.64 -10.28
N LEU A 38 1.75 -9.59 -10.65
CA LEU A 38 2.35 -8.33 -11.05
C LEU A 38 2.76 -7.49 -9.83
N SER A 39 2.04 -7.56 -8.70
CA SER A 39 2.23 -6.57 -7.60
C SER A 39 2.20 -5.11 -8.11
N VAL A 40 1.45 -4.81 -9.17
CA VAL A 40 1.49 -3.52 -9.89
C VAL A 40 0.36 -2.58 -9.49
N GLN A 41 0.72 -1.30 -9.38
CA GLN A 41 -0.16 -0.15 -9.59
C GLN A 41 0.14 0.42 -10.99
N TYR A 42 -0.86 0.51 -11.87
CA TYR A 42 -0.71 1.09 -13.20
C TYR A 42 -1.12 2.55 -13.16
N ASP A 43 -0.16 3.44 -12.88
CA ASP A 43 -0.32 4.89 -13.05
C ASP A 43 0.82 5.52 -13.88
N ASP A 44 1.70 4.70 -14.48
CA ASP A 44 2.70 5.21 -15.42
C ASP A 44 2.26 4.82 -16.85
N GLU A 45 1.94 5.84 -17.65
CA GLU A 45 1.88 5.68 -19.11
C GLU A 45 3.15 4.94 -19.58
N PRO A 46 3.03 4.00 -20.54
CA PRO A 46 4.19 3.29 -21.06
C PRO A 46 5.17 4.31 -21.64
N ARG A 47 6.26 4.58 -20.92
CA ARG A 47 7.44 5.22 -21.51
C ARG A 47 7.97 4.28 -22.58
N GLU A 48 8.27 4.82 -23.76
CA GLU A 48 8.74 4.07 -24.93
C GLU A 48 10.11 3.37 -24.74
N ASP A 49 10.68 3.45 -23.54
CA ASP A 49 11.99 2.91 -23.20
C ASP A 49 11.87 1.47 -22.65
N GLU A 50 12.58 0.52 -23.27
CA GLU A 50 12.46 -0.95 -23.17
C GLU A 50 12.50 -1.57 -21.74
N GLU A 51 12.89 -0.83 -20.70
CA GLU A 51 13.01 -1.36 -19.32
C GLU A 51 11.68 -1.66 -18.63
N VAL A 52 10.58 -0.98 -19.03
CA VAL A 52 9.24 -1.19 -18.44
C VAL A 52 8.67 -2.58 -18.78
N TYR A 53 9.19 -3.25 -19.82
CA TYR A 53 8.74 -4.58 -20.22
C TYR A 53 9.36 -5.73 -19.42
N TYR A 54 10.48 -5.52 -18.72
CA TYR A 54 11.19 -6.65 -18.10
C TYR A 54 10.40 -7.27 -16.95
N TRP A 55 9.93 -6.47 -15.99
CA TRP A 55 9.16 -7.00 -14.86
C TRP A 55 7.81 -7.56 -15.31
N TYR A 56 7.19 -6.95 -16.32
CA TYR A 56 5.94 -7.42 -16.92
C TYR A 56 6.12 -8.79 -17.55
N ARG A 57 7.19 -8.96 -18.32
CA ARG A 57 7.57 -10.25 -18.91
C ARG A 57 7.84 -11.30 -17.83
N VAL A 58 8.55 -10.95 -16.76
CA VAL A 58 8.82 -11.89 -15.66
C VAL A 58 7.53 -12.33 -14.97
N ALA A 59 6.61 -11.40 -14.70
CA ALA A 59 5.31 -11.73 -14.09
C ALA A 59 4.42 -12.54 -15.04
N TRP A 60 4.47 -12.27 -16.34
CA TRP A 60 3.81 -13.05 -17.38
C TRP A 60 4.33 -14.48 -17.41
N GLU A 61 5.64 -14.66 -17.54
CA GLU A 61 6.30 -15.96 -17.54
C GLU A 61 6.00 -16.74 -16.24
N ALA A 62 5.93 -16.05 -15.10
CA ALA A 62 5.53 -16.66 -13.82
C ALA A 62 4.05 -17.10 -13.81
N THR A 63 3.15 -16.33 -14.42
CA THR A 63 1.72 -16.66 -14.53
C THR A 63 1.49 -17.84 -15.48
N GLU A 64 2.12 -17.84 -16.65
CA GLU A 64 2.07 -18.96 -17.60
C GLU A 64 2.61 -20.24 -16.95
N ALA A 65 3.76 -20.16 -16.29
CA ALA A 65 4.33 -21.31 -15.60
C ALA A 65 3.43 -21.82 -14.46
N PHE A 66 2.72 -20.91 -13.77
CA PHE A 66 1.72 -21.29 -12.77
C PHE A 66 0.55 -22.04 -13.42
N VAL A 67 0.01 -21.51 -14.51
CA VAL A 67 -1.12 -22.09 -15.24
C VAL A 67 -0.76 -23.46 -15.81
N GLU A 68 0.44 -23.60 -16.39
CA GLU A 68 0.95 -24.87 -16.91
C GLU A 68 1.07 -25.92 -15.79
N ARG A 69 1.58 -25.54 -14.62
CA ARG A 69 1.72 -26.43 -13.46
C ARG A 69 0.37 -26.86 -12.87
N TRP A 70 -0.58 -25.93 -12.75
CA TRP A 70 -1.81 -26.14 -12.00
C TRP A 70 -3.04 -26.37 -12.88
N GLY A 71 -2.91 -26.33 -14.20
CA GLY A 71 -3.98 -26.60 -15.15
C GLY A 71 -5.05 -25.50 -15.25
N GLY A 72 -4.77 -24.29 -14.76
CA GLY A 72 -5.73 -23.19 -14.78
C GLY A 72 -5.51 -22.15 -13.68
N VAL A 73 -6.42 -21.17 -13.62
CA VAL A 73 -6.50 -20.13 -12.57
C VAL A 73 -7.94 -19.84 -12.17
N ASP A 74 -8.85 -20.77 -12.43
CA ASP A 74 -10.22 -20.72 -11.92
C ASP A 74 -10.26 -20.92 -10.39
N GLU A 75 -11.44 -20.71 -9.80
CA GLU A 75 -11.67 -20.80 -8.36
C GLU A 75 -11.26 -22.15 -7.76
N GLU A 76 -11.62 -23.26 -8.41
CA GLU A 76 -11.29 -24.60 -7.93
C GLU A 76 -9.78 -24.82 -7.97
N THR A 77 -9.14 -24.41 -9.07
CA THR A 77 -7.69 -24.49 -9.23
C THR A 77 -6.96 -23.67 -8.17
N LEU A 78 -7.35 -22.41 -7.92
CA LEU A 78 -6.71 -21.56 -6.90
C LEU A 78 -6.88 -22.12 -5.50
N ARG A 79 -8.07 -22.64 -5.15
CA ARG A 79 -8.28 -23.32 -3.86
C ARG A 79 -7.45 -24.59 -3.73
N ARG A 80 -7.29 -25.35 -4.81
CA ARG A 80 -6.40 -26.52 -4.84
C ARG A 80 -4.96 -26.11 -4.60
N VAL A 81 -4.46 -25.07 -5.29
CA VAL A 81 -3.11 -24.53 -5.08
C VAL A 81 -2.94 -24.05 -3.63
N LEU A 82 -3.97 -23.44 -3.03
CA LEU A 82 -3.89 -23.00 -1.65
C LEU A 82 -3.69 -24.16 -0.66
N ARG A 83 -4.28 -25.34 -0.94
CA ARG A 83 -4.19 -26.54 -0.11
C ARG A 83 -2.94 -27.37 -0.37
N GLU A 84 -2.57 -27.52 -1.64
CA GLU A 84 -1.56 -28.49 -2.10
C GLU A 84 -0.25 -27.83 -2.54
N GLY A 85 -0.29 -26.53 -2.85
CA GLY A 85 0.87 -25.79 -3.33
C GLY A 85 1.83 -25.42 -2.21
N GLU A 86 3.05 -25.07 -2.62
CA GLU A 86 4.12 -24.69 -1.71
C GLU A 86 4.72 -23.33 -2.09
N GLY A 87 5.33 -22.66 -1.10
CA GLY A 87 6.10 -21.43 -1.30
C GLY A 87 5.35 -20.37 -2.12
N ARG A 88 5.92 -20.01 -3.28
CA ARG A 88 5.41 -18.91 -4.13
C ARG A 88 4.07 -19.22 -4.77
N ASP A 89 3.78 -20.47 -5.11
CA ASP A 89 2.50 -20.84 -5.73
C ASP A 89 1.36 -20.67 -4.71
N ARG A 90 1.59 -21.08 -3.46
CA ARG A 90 0.64 -20.89 -2.36
C ARG A 90 0.41 -19.41 -2.06
N LEU A 91 1.47 -18.58 -2.05
CA LEU A 91 1.36 -17.12 -1.91
C LEU A 91 0.58 -16.47 -3.05
N ALA A 92 0.85 -16.87 -4.30
CA ALA A 92 0.12 -16.37 -5.46
C ALA A 92 -1.37 -16.71 -5.37
N ALA A 93 -1.71 -17.93 -4.94
CA ALA A 93 -3.09 -18.33 -4.71
C ALA A 93 -3.76 -17.50 -3.61
N VAL A 94 -3.08 -17.21 -2.49
CA VAL A 94 -3.60 -16.32 -1.42
C VAL A 94 -3.96 -14.95 -1.98
N PHE A 95 -3.07 -14.32 -2.73
CA PHE A 95 -3.36 -13.01 -3.31
C PHE A 95 -4.46 -13.07 -4.37
N ALA A 96 -4.43 -14.07 -5.26
CA ALA A 96 -5.43 -14.22 -6.30
C ALA A 96 -6.83 -14.41 -5.70
N LEU A 97 -6.97 -15.24 -4.66
CA LEU A 97 -8.22 -15.42 -3.93
C LEU A 97 -8.59 -14.14 -3.16
N GLY A 98 -7.65 -13.50 -2.47
CA GLY A 98 -7.93 -12.27 -1.71
C GLY A 98 -8.49 -11.12 -2.54
N HIS A 99 -8.07 -11.01 -3.80
CA HIS A 99 -8.59 -10.03 -4.77
C HIS A 99 -9.79 -10.53 -5.57
N SER A 100 -10.20 -11.79 -5.43
CA SER A 100 -11.32 -12.34 -6.18
C SER A 100 -12.68 -12.01 -5.55
N PRO A 101 -13.78 -12.10 -6.31
CA PRO A 101 -15.13 -11.95 -5.77
C PRO A 101 -15.70 -13.28 -5.21
N PHE A 102 -14.91 -14.35 -5.09
CA PHE A 102 -15.43 -15.67 -4.72
C PHE A 102 -15.96 -15.70 -3.28
N GLU A 103 -17.02 -16.48 -3.08
CA GLU A 103 -17.62 -16.69 -1.76
C GLU A 103 -16.74 -17.61 -0.89
N GLY A 104 -16.85 -17.50 0.44
CA GLY A 104 -16.10 -18.35 1.38
C GLY A 104 -14.59 -18.06 1.49
N VAL A 105 -14.05 -17.14 0.68
CA VAL A 105 -12.63 -16.78 0.68
C VAL A 105 -12.18 -16.23 2.04
N ASN A 106 -13.02 -15.47 2.75
CA ASN A 106 -12.64 -14.91 4.05
C ASN A 106 -12.37 -16.01 5.07
N GLU A 107 -13.17 -17.08 5.08
CA GLU A 107 -13.03 -18.23 5.98
C GLU A 107 -11.74 -18.98 5.68
N GLU A 108 -11.44 -19.19 4.40
CA GLU A 108 -10.21 -19.84 3.95
C GLU A 108 -8.97 -19.02 4.32
N LEU A 109 -8.99 -17.70 4.05
CA LEU A 109 -7.90 -16.81 4.43
C LEU A 109 -7.75 -16.70 5.96
N ALA A 110 -8.86 -16.71 6.71
CA ALA A 110 -8.82 -16.66 8.17
C ALA A 110 -8.17 -17.92 8.77
N ALA A 111 -8.39 -19.10 8.17
CA ALA A 111 -7.72 -20.32 8.59
C ALA A 111 -6.18 -20.23 8.45
N LEU A 112 -5.70 -19.47 7.45
CA LEU A 112 -4.26 -19.27 7.23
C LEU A 112 -3.60 -18.36 8.26
N LEU A 113 -4.36 -17.63 9.09
CA LEU A 113 -3.79 -16.75 10.13
C LEU A 113 -3.03 -17.54 11.21
N GLU A 114 -3.31 -18.84 11.33
CA GLU A 114 -2.67 -19.77 12.28
C GLU A 114 -1.54 -20.61 11.63
N GLU A 115 -1.24 -20.41 10.35
CA GLU A 115 -0.19 -21.16 9.65
C GLU A 115 1.20 -20.90 10.26
N PRO A 116 2.11 -21.89 10.30
CA PRO A 116 3.45 -21.68 10.80
C PRO A 116 4.25 -20.68 9.93
N ASP A 117 4.00 -20.69 8.61
CA ASP A 117 4.65 -19.77 7.67
C ASP A 117 4.22 -18.32 7.92
N TRP A 118 5.18 -17.50 8.35
CA TRP A 118 4.98 -16.07 8.60
C TRP A 118 4.54 -15.29 7.36
N LEU A 119 5.11 -15.58 6.19
CA LEU A 119 4.81 -14.84 4.97
C LEU A 119 3.40 -15.15 4.48
N LEU A 120 3.01 -16.42 4.54
CA LEU A 120 1.67 -16.85 4.17
C LEU A 120 0.60 -16.24 5.10
N ARG A 121 0.85 -16.25 6.40
CA ARG A 121 0.04 -15.55 7.41
C ARG A 121 -0.13 -14.07 7.07
N CYS A 122 0.98 -13.38 6.79
CA CYS A 122 0.94 -11.95 6.47
C CYS A 122 0.18 -11.66 5.18
N ALA A 123 0.38 -12.46 4.13
CA ALA A 123 -0.36 -12.33 2.88
C ALA A 123 -1.87 -12.49 3.13
N ALA A 124 -2.28 -13.52 3.89
CA ALA A 124 -3.66 -13.75 4.25
C ALA A 124 -4.28 -12.59 5.06
N ALA A 125 -3.58 -12.10 6.10
CA ALA A 125 -4.03 -10.94 6.86
C ALA A 125 -4.16 -9.67 6.01
N CYS A 126 -3.20 -9.43 5.11
CA CYS A 126 -3.25 -8.28 4.19
C CYS A 126 -4.48 -8.36 3.27
N CYS A 127 -4.76 -9.55 2.72
CA CYS A 127 -5.95 -9.78 1.91
C CYS A 127 -7.24 -9.62 2.72
N LEU A 128 -7.29 -10.14 3.95
CA LEU A 128 -8.43 -9.94 4.85
C LEU A 128 -8.65 -8.46 5.21
N VAL A 129 -7.58 -7.67 5.36
CA VAL A 129 -7.68 -6.22 5.54
C VAL A 129 -8.32 -5.55 4.33
N LEU A 130 -7.91 -5.93 3.11
CA LEU A 130 -8.53 -5.40 1.90
C LEU A 130 -10.03 -5.72 1.85
N ARG A 131 -10.42 -6.85 2.44
CA ARG A 131 -11.79 -7.34 2.53
C ARG A 131 -12.52 -6.90 3.81
N ARG A 132 -11.93 -6.00 4.59
CA ARG A 132 -12.49 -5.42 5.82
C ARG A 132 -12.85 -6.45 6.91
N ASP A 133 -12.06 -7.51 7.03
CA ASP A 133 -12.25 -8.56 8.02
C ASP A 133 -11.38 -8.33 9.27
N GLU A 134 -12.02 -8.10 10.42
CA GLU A 134 -11.34 -7.74 11.67
C GLU A 134 -10.51 -8.87 12.26
N ARG A 135 -10.70 -10.13 11.85
CA ARG A 135 -9.90 -11.27 12.33
C ARG A 135 -8.41 -11.09 12.02
N ALA A 136 -8.07 -10.31 10.99
CA ALA A 136 -6.69 -9.99 10.64
C ALA A 136 -6.01 -9.00 11.62
N THR A 137 -6.76 -8.26 12.43
CA THR A 137 -6.26 -7.15 13.26
C THR A 137 -5.01 -7.53 14.09
N PRO A 138 -5.00 -8.62 14.87
CA PRO A 138 -3.84 -8.94 15.71
C PRO A 138 -2.57 -9.22 14.89
N LEU A 139 -2.73 -9.80 13.69
CA LEU A 139 -1.60 -10.08 12.82
C LEU A 139 -1.11 -8.81 12.09
N ILE A 140 -2.03 -7.91 11.75
CA ILE A 140 -1.70 -6.64 11.09
C ILE A 140 -0.93 -5.70 12.03
N GLU A 141 -1.28 -5.66 13.31
CA GLU A 141 -0.49 -4.95 14.33
C GLU A 141 0.97 -5.39 14.31
N ARG A 142 1.20 -6.71 14.29
CA ARG A 142 2.54 -7.28 14.24
C ARG A 142 3.23 -7.05 12.91
N TYR A 143 2.52 -7.20 11.80
CA TYR A 143 3.04 -7.01 10.44
C TYR A 143 3.54 -5.58 10.20
N LEU A 144 2.79 -4.58 10.67
CA LEU A 144 3.16 -3.17 10.56
C LEU A 144 4.38 -2.83 11.43
N ALA A 145 4.51 -3.46 12.60
CA ALA A 145 5.61 -3.23 13.53
C ALA A 145 6.94 -3.93 13.14
N LEU A 146 6.86 -5.06 12.42
CA LEU A 146 8.05 -5.86 12.10
C LEU A 146 8.73 -5.34 10.83
N PRO A 147 10.07 -5.28 10.79
CA PRO A 147 10.79 -4.93 9.56
C PRO A 147 10.56 -5.99 8.48
N THR A 148 10.89 -5.65 7.24
CA THR A 148 10.76 -6.58 6.12
C THR A 148 11.66 -7.80 6.36
N PRO A 149 11.14 -9.04 6.21
CA PRO A 149 11.92 -10.24 6.46
C PRO A 149 13.20 -10.27 5.62
N ILE A 150 14.32 -10.49 6.29
CA ILE A 150 15.64 -10.63 5.65
C ILE A 150 16.00 -12.10 5.51
N GLY A 151 16.59 -12.47 4.37
CA GLY A 151 17.23 -13.75 4.10
C GLY A 151 18.73 -13.59 3.92
N VAL A 152 19.45 -14.70 4.05
CA VAL A 152 20.88 -14.79 3.75
C VAL A 152 21.04 -15.73 2.56
N ASP A 153 21.64 -15.25 1.47
CA ASP A 153 21.89 -16.08 0.29
C ASP A 153 23.06 -17.07 0.50
N GLY A 154 23.29 -17.96 -0.46
CA GLY A 154 24.40 -18.93 -0.39
C GLY A 154 25.80 -18.30 -0.39
N GLY A 155 25.91 -16.99 -0.68
CA GLY A 155 27.13 -16.20 -0.59
C GLY A 155 27.24 -15.39 0.71
N GLY A 156 26.33 -15.57 1.66
CA GLY A 156 26.31 -14.85 2.93
C GLY A 156 25.78 -13.42 2.84
N ARG A 157 25.22 -12.98 1.71
CA ARG A 157 24.67 -11.62 1.58
C ARG A 157 23.29 -11.56 2.21
N VAL A 158 23.10 -10.56 3.07
CA VAL A 158 21.80 -10.25 3.67
C VAL A 158 20.99 -9.44 2.67
N SER A 159 19.83 -9.96 2.27
CA SER A 159 18.88 -9.26 1.39
C SER A 159 17.45 -9.49 1.88
N THR A 160 16.47 -8.75 1.34
CA THR A 160 15.05 -9.09 1.58
C THR A 160 14.81 -10.53 1.15
N ALA A 161 14.11 -11.30 1.99
CA ALA A 161 13.76 -12.68 1.66
C ALA A 161 13.14 -12.74 0.25
N PRO A 162 13.65 -13.56 -0.68
CA PRO A 162 13.18 -13.59 -2.06
C PRO A 162 11.67 -13.83 -2.21
N GLN A 163 11.04 -14.47 -1.23
CA GLN A 163 9.59 -14.72 -1.17
C GLN A 163 8.79 -13.50 -0.68
N ALA A 164 9.42 -12.56 0.03
CA ALA A 164 8.83 -11.31 0.52
C ALA A 164 9.09 -10.12 -0.42
N SER A 165 10.08 -10.25 -1.30
CA SER A 165 10.50 -9.20 -2.22
C SER A 165 9.32 -8.72 -3.09
N GLY A 166 9.17 -7.40 -3.21
CA GLY A 166 8.07 -6.76 -3.94
C GLY A 166 6.82 -6.58 -3.09
N TRP A 167 6.08 -7.65 -2.82
CA TRP A 167 4.75 -7.54 -2.23
C TRP A 167 4.76 -7.06 -0.78
N TYR A 168 5.71 -7.49 0.05
CA TYR A 168 5.67 -7.19 1.50
C TYR A 168 5.74 -5.68 1.75
N ASN A 169 6.64 -4.99 1.05
CA ASN A 169 6.74 -3.54 1.15
C ASN A 169 5.55 -2.83 0.50
N LEU A 170 5.02 -3.36 -0.61
CA LEU A 170 3.84 -2.80 -1.25
C LEU A 170 2.62 -2.84 -0.31
N TYR A 171 2.36 -3.99 0.31
CA TYR A 171 1.23 -4.13 1.22
C TYR A 171 1.41 -3.37 2.53
N LYS A 172 2.65 -3.13 2.98
CA LYS A 172 2.92 -2.20 4.08
C LYS A 172 2.49 -0.76 3.78
N GLN A 173 2.40 -0.40 2.50
CA GLN A 173 1.90 0.89 2.06
C GLN A 173 0.38 0.84 1.89
N LEU A 174 -0.13 -0.24 1.29
CA LEU A 174 -1.57 -0.41 1.02
C LEU A 174 -2.42 -0.62 2.30
N VAL A 175 -1.94 -1.40 3.27
CA VAL A 175 -2.68 -1.71 4.50
C VAL A 175 -3.05 -0.44 5.27
N PRO A 176 -2.13 0.51 5.55
CA PRO A 176 -2.49 1.78 6.17
C PRO A 176 -3.55 2.58 5.40
N TRP A 177 -3.48 2.60 4.05
CA TRP A 177 -4.52 3.25 3.25
C TRP A 177 -5.90 2.64 3.48
N MET A 178 -5.99 1.31 3.54
CA MET A 178 -7.24 0.63 3.90
C MET A 178 -7.69 0.98 5.32
N LEU A 179 -6.77 0.95 6.28
CA LEU A 179 -7.06 1.25 7.68
C LEU A 179 -7.41 2.74 7.93
N ALA A 180 -7.11 3.62 6.98
CA ALA A 180 -7.56 5.01 7.01
C ALA A 180 -9.09 5.10 6.88
N GLU A 181 -9.71 4.18 6.14
CA GLU A 181 -11.16 4.15 5.91
C GLU A 181 -11.91 3.33 6.96
N TRP A 182 -11.31 2.22 7.42
CA TRP A 182 -11.98 1.27 8.30
C TRP A 182 -11.02 0.69 9.34
N GLY A 183 -11.55 -0.08 10.29
CA GLY A 183 -10.75 -0.79 11.28
C GLY A 183 -10.90 -0.23 12.70
N PRO A 184 -10.56 -1.05 13.72
CA PRO A 184 -10.72 -0.68 15.11
C PRO A 184 -9.71 0.39 15.55
N SER A 185 -10.08 1.22 16.52
CA SER A 185 -9.19 2.23 17.09
C SER A 185 -7.97 1.63 17.81
N SER A 186 -7.99 0.32 18.11
CA SER A 186 -6.83 -0.41 18.64
C SER A 186 -5.64 -0.44 17.68
N LEU A 187 -5.85 -0.16 16.38
CA LEU A 187 -4.77 -0.12 15.38
C LEU A 187 -4.00 1.21 15.34
N LEU A 188 -4.47 2.26 16.03
CA LEU A 188 -3.80 3.57 16.02
C LEU A 188 -2.35 3.51 16.56
N PRO A 189 -2.05 2.80 17.67
CA PRO A 189 -0.67 2.58 18.10
C PRO A 189 0.19 1.89 17.05
N ALA A 190 -0.31 0.84 16.38
CA ALA A 190 0.44 0.13 15.35
C ALA A 190 0.75 1.00 14.12
N LEU A 191 -0.22 1.81 13.66
CA LEU A 191 0.00 2.80 12.60
C LEU A 191 1.02 3.86 13.01
N ARG A 192 0.98 4.32 14.26
CA ARG A 192 1.97 5.24 14.81
C ARG A 192 3.35 4.60 14.82
N ASP A 193 3.48 3.37 15.28
CA ASP A 193 4.77 2.69 15.34
C ASP A 193 5.34 2.43 13.93
N ALA A 194 4.50 2.07 12.96
CA ALA A 194 4.90 1.93 11.56
C ALA A 194 5.38 3.25 10.94
N LEU A 195 4.70 4.37 11.25
CA LEU A 195 5.13 5.71 10.85
C LEU A 195 6.52 6.03 11.43
N LEU A 196 6.71 5.77 12.73
CA LEU A 196 7.96 6.05 13.41
C LEU A 196 9.11 5.19 12.91
N GLU A 197 8.86 3.92 12.59
CA GLU A 197 9.86 3.03 12.03
C GLU A 197 10.28 3.46 10.63
N SER A 198 9.32 3.82 9.77
CA SER A 198 9.60 4.40 8.45
C SER A 198 10.41 5.70 8.55
N CYS A 199 10.29 6.42 9.67
CA CYS A 199 11.10 7.61 9.94
C CYS A 199 12.49 7.31 10.52
N ARG A 200 12.78 6.07 10.95
CA ARG A 200 14.11 5.64 11.43
C ARG A 200 14.91 4.98 10.33
N GLU A 201 14.25 4.31 9.38
CA GLU A 201 14.91 3.70 8.23
C GLU A 201 15.70 4.77 7.43
N GLY A 202 17.02 4.57 7.37
CA GLY A 202 17.97 5.47 6.71
C GLY A 202 18.56 6.53 7.66
N ASN A 203 19.86 6.38 7.97
CA ASN A 203 20.69 7.47 8.49
C ASN A 203 21.03 8.50 7.39
N ASP A 204 20.84 8.10 6.12
CA ASP A 204 21.07 8.94 4.96
C ASP A 204 19.92 9.93 4.76
N LYS A 205 20.26 11.07 4.14
CA LYS A 205 19.33 12.16 3.85
C LYS A 205 18.12 11.75 3.00
N ARG A 206 18.12 10.54 2.42
CA ARG A 206 17.08 10.05 1.51
C ARG A 206 16.42 8.78 2.05
N LEU A 207 15.09 8.76 2.00
CA LEU A 207 14.30 7.55 2.25
C LEU A 207 14.33 6.65 1.03
N SER A 208 14.28 5.34 1.25
CA SER A 208 13.97 4.41 0.16
C SER A 208 12.53 4.67 -0.33
N PRO A 209 12.20 4.36 -1.60
CA PRO A 209 10.82 4.49 -2.10
C PRO A 209 9.79 3.76 -1.22
N ALA A 210 10.11 2.56 -0.76
CA ALA A 210 9.24 1.77 0.12
C ALA A 210 9.02 2.42 1.50
N ALA A 211 10.09 2.96 2.11
CA ALA A 211 9.99 3.66 3.39
C ALA A 211 9.22 4.97 3.25
N ALA A 212 9.45 5.71 2.15
CA ALA A 212 8.72 6.94 1.85
C ALA A 212 7.22 6.66 1.70
N GLY A 213 6.81 5.69 0.89
CA GLY A 213 5.39 5.37 0.75
C GLY A 213 4.76 4.82 2.04
N SER A 214 5.51 4.07 2.86
CA SER A 214 5.00 3.56 4.15
C SER A 214 4.78 4.69 5.15
N LEU A 215 5.69 5.68 5.17
CA LEU A 215 5.55 6.92 5.94
C LEU A 215 4.30 7.69 5.52
N LYS A 216 4.12 7.91 4.21
CA LYS A 216 2.96 8.64 3.65
C LYS A 216 1.65 7.98 4.04
N ALA A 217 1.53 6.68 3.77
CA ALA A 217 0.32 5.91 4.01
C ALA A 217 -0.04 5.88 5.50
N SER A 218 0.94 5.63 6.38
CA SER A 218 0.72 5.61 7.84
C SER A 218 0.35 6.99 8.38
N ALA A 219 1.03 8.05 7.93
CA ALA A 219 0.72 9.42 8.30
C ALA A 219 -0.69 9.84 7.85
N TYR A 220 -1.04 9.56 6.59
CA TYR A 220 -2.39 9.82 6.08
C TYR A 220 -3.45 9.06 6.88
N ALA A 221 -3.23 7.77 7.14
CA ALA A 221 -4.16 6.95 7.92
C ALA A 221 -4.39 7.52 9.32
N LEU A 222 -3.31 7.89 10.04
CA LEU A 222 -3.41 8.52 11.35
C LEU A 222 -4.20 9.84 11.30
N GLY A 223 -3.88 10.70 10.31
CA GLY A 223 -4.59 11.96 10.09
C GLY A 223 -6.08 11.77 9.85
N ARG A 224 -6.42 10.83 8.96
CA ARG A 224 -7.81 10.50 8.60
C ARG A 224 -8.60 9.91 9.76
N ARG A 225 -7.93 9.23 10.69
CA ARG A 225 -8.50 8.72 11.94
C ARG A 225 -8.47 9.74 13.08
N GLY A 226 -8.11 10.99 12.82
CA GLY A 226 -8.11 12.09 13.80
C GLY A 226 -6.95 12.04 14.80
N ALA A 227 -5.96 11.18 14.60
CA ALA A 227 -4.81 11.00 15.50
C ALA A 227 -3.71 12.07 15.26
N LEU A 228 -4.07 13.35 15.18
CA LEU A 228 -3.14 14.46 14.85
C LEU A 228 -1.98 14.62 15.84
N GLY A 229 -2.16 14.13 17.08
CA GLY A 229 -1.12 14.10 18.11
C GLY A 229 -0.10 12.96 17.99
N ALA A 230 -0.15 12.11 16.96
CA ALA A 230 0.70 10.91 16.86
C ALA A 230 2.21 11.20 16.92
N LEU A 231 2.64 12.39 16.51
CA LEU A 231 4.04 12.82 16.53
C LEU A 231 4.46 13.55 17.84
N HIS A 232 3.55 13.70 18.80
CA HIS A 232 3.85 14.39 20.05
C HIS A 232 4.99 13.70 20.81
N GLY A 233 5.96 14.49 21.28
CA GLY A 233 7.14 14.00 22.02
C GLY A 233 8.19 13.27 21.19
N VAL A 234 8.00 13.12 19.87
CA VAL A 234 8.94 12.39 19.01
C VAL A 234 9.93 13.36 18.36
N LYS A 235 11.23 13.05 18.46
CA LYS A 235 12.29 13.74 17.73
C LYS A 235 12.48 13.07 16.37
N LEU A 236 12.14 13.78 15.30
CA LEU A 236 12.33 13.35 13.91
C LEU A 236 13.20 14.37 13.16
N PRO A 237 13.96 13.95 12.13
CA PRO A 237 14.56 14.87 11.18
C PRO A 237 13.50 15.84 10.62
N VAL A 238 13.86 17.12 10.45
CA VAL A 238 12.92 18.20 10.09
C VAL A 238 12.08 17.85 8.87
N LEU A 239 12.72 17.37 7.80
CA LEU A 239 12.01 16.99 6.58
C LEU A 239 11.01 15.84 6.81
N ARG A 240 11.40 14.78 7.52
CA ARG A 240 10.51 13.64 7.84
C ARG A 240 9.32 14.11 8.66
N ARG A 241 9.57 14.99 9.65
CA ARG A 241 8.50 15.60 10.45
C ARG A 241 7.53 16.40 9.59
N TRP A 242 8.04 17.24 8.68
CA TRP A 242 7.21 18.06 7.81
C TRP A 242 6.35 17.20 6.89
N LEU A 243 6.92 16.20 6.24
CA LEU A 243 6.17 15.26 5.41
C LEU A 243 5.10 14.54 6.22
N SER A 244 5.44 13.95 7.37
CA SER A 244 4.45 13.26 8.20
C SER A 244 3.30 14.18 8.63
N VAL A 245 3.59 15.42 9.04
CA VAL A 245 2.57 16.40 9.41
C VAL A 245 1.69 16.77 8.21
N LEU A 246 2.29 17.01 7.03
CA LEU A 246 1.54 17.30 5.81
C LEU A 246 0.58 16.15 5.46
N TYR A 247 1.07 14.92 5.41
CA TYR A 247 0.22 13.76 5.08
C TYR A 247 -0.85 13.50 6.13
N MET A 248 -0.60 13.74 7.42
CA MET A 248 -1.63 13.72 8.45
C MET A 248 -2.70 14.79 8.21
N ALA A 249 -2.31 16.01 7.83
CA ALA A 249 -3.25 17.08 7.47
C ALA A 249 -4.11 16.68 6.26
N LEU A 250 -3.50 16.13 5.20
CA LEU A 250 -4.21 15.63 4.02
C LEU A 250 -5.18 14.50 4.35
N GLY A 251 -4.79 13.59 5.25
CA GLY A 251 -5.64 12.52 5.77
C GLY A 251 -6.88 13.07 6.48
N TYR A 252 -6.68 14.01 7.39
CA TYR A 252 -7.76 14.66 8.14
C TYR A 252 -8.74 15.41 7.23
N LEU A 253 -8.21 16.12 6.23
CA LEU A 253 -9.00 16.85 5.22
C LEU A 253 -9.58 15.94 4.12
N LYS A 254 -9.30 14.63 4.20
CA LYS A 254 -9.78 13.61 3.25
C LYS A 254 -9.42 13.96 1.80
N ALA A 255 -8.22 14.49 1.59
CA ALA A 255 -7.84 15.10 0.31
C ALA A 255 -7.91 14.11 -0.87
N ALA A 256 -7.52 12.86 -0.68
CA ALA A 256 -7.55 11.84 -1.73
C ALA A 256 -8.98 11.40 -2.14
N GLU A 257 -10.02 11.73 -1.35
CA GLU A 257 -11.42 11.54 -1.77
C GLU A 257 -11.91 12.65 -2.70
N ARG A 258 -11.27 13.81 -2.62
CA ARG A 258 -11.73 15.04 -3.27
C ARG A 258 -11.02 15.30 -4.58
N PHE A 259 -9.78 14.83 -4.71
CA PHE A 259 -8.90 15.15 -5.83
C PHE A 259 -8.25 13.88 -6.37
N SER A 260 -8.07 13.80 -7.70
CA SER A 260 -7.15 12.83 -8.27
C SER A 260 -5.72 13.11 -7.80
N ARG A 261 -4.82 12.17 -8.00
CA ARG A 261 -3.41 12.32 -7.66
C ARG A 261 -2.76 13.53 -8.33
N GLU A 262 -2.97 13.70 -9.64
CA GLU A 262 -2.43 14.82 -10.42
C GLU A 262 -3.01 16.14 -9.92
N ALA A 263 -4.33 16.17 -9.74
CA ALA A 263 -5.04 17.33 -9.22
C ALA A 263 -4.59 17.68 -7.80
N LEU A 264 -4.26 16.71 -6.95
CA LEU A 264 -3.81 16.96 -5.59
C LEU A 264 -2.53 17.82 -5.56
N TYR A 265 -1.57 17.54 -6.44
CA TYR A 265 -0.34 18.35 -6.53
C TYR A 265 -0.60 19.76 -7.02
N GLU A 266 -1.55 19.95 -7.94
CA GLU A 266 -1.98 21.28 -8.38
C GLU A 266 -2.69 22.02 -7.24
N GLN A 267 -3.55 21.31 -6.49
CA GLN A 267 -4.27 21.85 -5.34
C GLN A 267 -3.37 22.15 -4.14
N LEU A 268 -2.12 21.67 -4.10
CA LEU A 268 -1.14 22.07 -3.08
C LEU A 268 -0.24 23.23 -3.51
N GLN A 269 -0.39 23.73 -4.74
CA GLN A 269 0.36 24.87 -5.26
C GLN A 269 -0.42 26.18 -5.06
N GLY A 270 0.32 27.23 -4.70
CA GLY A 270 -0.23 28.60 -4.67
C GLY A 270 -1.39 28.78 -3.68
N ASP A 271 -2.36 29.60 -4.08
CA ASP A 271 -3.46 30.09 -3.23
C ASP A 271 -4.79 29.34 -3.46
N THR A 272 -4.71 28.03 -3.65
CA THR A 272 -5.86 27.14 -3.88
C THR A 272 -6.69 26.95 -2.60
N PRO A 273 -7.95 26.46 -2.73
CA PRO A 273 -8.77 26.14 -1.56
C PRO A 273 -8.11 25.11 -0.63
N LEU A 274 -7.53 24.03 -1.18
CA LEU A 274 -6.90 23.00 -0.37
C LEU A 274 -5.64 23.51 0.35
N SER A 275 -4.81 24.34 -0.29
CA SER A 275 -3.61 24.88 0.37
C SER A 275 -3.98 25.75 1.57
N LYS A 276 -5.05 26.56 1.45
CA LYS A 276 -5.61 27.35 2.55
C LYS A 276 -6.13 26.47 3.69
N GLU A 277 -6.88 25.43 3.37
CA GLU A 277 -7.39 24.47 4.37
C GLU A 277 -6.24 23.78 5.12
N VAL A 278 -5.20 23.35 4.40
CA VAL A 278 -4.00 22.75 5.00
C VAL A 278 -3.30 23.74 5.91
N LEU A 279 -3.06 24.98 5.46
CA LEU A 279 -2.40 26.02 6.26
C LEU A 279 -3.18 26.37 7.54
N ALA A 280 -4.51 26.48 7.43
CA ALA A 280 -5.37 26.70 8.59
C ALA A 280 -5.24 25.54 9.58
N LEU A 281 -5.33 24.29 9.12
CA LEU A 281 -5.19 23.11 9.97
C LEU A 281 -3.80 23.01 10.63
N LEU A 282 -2.74 23.32 9.91
CA LEU A 282 -1.37 23.35 10.43
C LEU A 282 -1.18 24.41 11.52
N THR A 283 -1.83 25.55 11.38
CA THR A 283 -1.77 26.65 12.36
C THR A 283 -2.61 26.32 13.60
N GLU A 284 -3.84 25.82 13.39
CA GLU A 284 -4.81 25.61 14.47
C GLU A 284 -4.57 24.31 15.24
N ALA A 285 -4.44 23.17 14.55
CA ALA A 285 -4.35 21.86 15.19
C ALA A 285 -2.91 21.44 15.53
N PHE A 286 -1.94 21.84 14.72
CA PHE A 286 -0.52 21.54 14.98
C PHE A 286 0.23 22.69 15.67
N ALA A 287 -0.43 23.84 15.90
CA ALA A 287 0.14 25.02 16.54
C ALA A 287 1.44 25.52 15.86
N LEU A 288 1.54 25.36 14.54
CA LEU A 288 2.70 25.84 13.79
C LEU A 288 2.58 27.33 13.50
N PRO A 289 3.65 28.12 13.68
CA PRO A 289 3.71 29.48 13.16
C PRO A 289 3.49 29.48 11.65
N GLU A 290 2.86 30.52 11.11
CA GLU A 290 2.51 30.63 9.69
C GLU A 290 3.70 30.31 8.75
N GLN A 291 4.88 30.84 9.04
CA GLN A 291 6.09 30.57 8.25
C GLN A 291 6.49 29.08 8.25
N GLN A 292 6.32 28.38 9.37
CA GLN A 292 6.58 26.93 9.46
C GLN A 292 5.47 26.14 8.77
N ALA A 293 4.20 26.56 8.90
CA ALA A 293 3.08 25.95 8.17
C ALA A 293 3.29 26.03 6.65
N GLN A 294 3.76 27.18 6.15
CA GLN A 294 4.15 27.35 4.74
C GLN A 294 5.30 26.40 4.35
N SER A 295 6.31 26.25 5.22
CA SER A 295 7.44 25.33 4.97
C SER A 295 6.99 23.87 4.93
N VAL A 296 6.06 23.48 5.82
CA VAL A 296 5.43 22.15 5.80
C VAL A 296 4.62 21.94 4.53
N LEU A 297 3.80 22.92 4.14
CA LEU A 297 3.04 22.84 2.89
C LEU A 297 3.98 22.66 1.70
N MET A 298 5.10 23.38 1.61
CA MET A 298 6.04 23.25 0.48
C MET A 298 6.86 21.96 0.48
N SER A 299 6.83 21.16 1.56
CA SER A 299 7.64 19.94 1.66
C SER A 299 7.28 18.86 0.62
N TRP A 300 6.07 18.87 0.04
CA TRP A 300 5.71 17.96 -1.06
C TRP A 300 6.57 18.17 -2.32
N GLN A 301 7.10 19.37 -2.54
CA GLN A 301 7.94 19.68 -3.71
C GLN A 301 9.26 18.91 -3.69
N ILE A 302 9.80 18.68 -2.49
CA ILE A 302 11.05 17.92 -2.30
C ILE A 302 10.84 16.47 -2.76
N GLU A 303 9.66 15.89 -2.54
CA GLU A 303 9.33 14.54 -2.99
C GLU A 303 9.28 14.41 -4.50
N ARG A 304 8.74 15.44 -5.18
CA ARG A 304 8.64 15.47 -6.65
C ARG A 304 10.02 15.48 -7.31
N ILE A 305 11.02 16.11 -6.67
CA ILE A 305 12.39 16.17 -7.18
C ILE A 305 13.11 14.83 -7.02
N ASP A 306 12.86 14.11 -5.93
CA ASP A 306 13.53 12.83 -5.65
C ASP A 306 12.89 11.62 -6.36
N GLY A 307 11.86 11.82 -7.20
CA GLY A 307 11.22 10.74 -7.96
C GLY A 307 10.45 9.73 -7.09
N LEU A 308 10.14 10.08 -5.84
CA LEU A 308 9.41 9.25 -4.87
C LEU A 308 7.89 9.27 -5.10
N GLY A 309 7.47 9.47 -6.34
CA GLY A 309 6.07 9.55 -6.78
C GLY A 309 5.39 8.18 -6.85
N VAL A 310 5.63 7.29 -5.90
CA VAL A 310 4.93 6.01 -5.85
C VAL A 310 4.02 6.10 -4.63
N LEU A 311 2.70 6.07 -4.82
CA LEU A 311 1.64 5.94 -3.80
C LEU A 311 1.12 7.22 -3.10
N LEU A 312 0.53 8.11 -3.89
CA LEU A 312 -0.58 8.97 -3.46
C LEU A 312 -1.79 8.65 -4.33
#